data_AF-A0A094EJB5-F1
#
_entry.id   AF-A0A094EJB5-F1
#
_cell.length_a   1.000
_cell.length_b   1.000
_cell.length_c   1.000
_cell.angle_alpha   90.00
_cell.angle_beta   90.00
_cell.angle_gamma   90.00
#
_symmetry.space_group_name_H-M   'P 1'
#
loop_
_entity.id
_entity.type
_entity.pdbx_description
1 polymer ?
#
loop_
_entity_poly.entity_id
_entity_poly.type
_entity_poly.pdbx_seq_one_letter_code
_entity_poly.pdbx_strand_id
1 'polypeptide(L)'
;MLEEERQLKFKGTARISLDVLLFRQDQPREYSKKQADFLVDCFQKEGCHRAPLYNHVPAIINQESLDAALQRFGGTADNLLTNNEAPNYPLLEFPTGFHLECLHSRHRIEAGREFLHPRDDWWTVDLYLLDLNIDLKTCLVEEYSNEEKPSDGEIYYKMRRYHF
;
A
#
# COMPACT_ATOMS: atom_id res chain seq x y z
N MET A 1 15.61 18.60 5.73
CA MET A 1 16.03 17.36 5.03
C MET A 1 14.79 16.60 4.60
N LEU A 2 14.84 15.83 3.50
CA LEU A 2 13.71 15.02 3.01
C LEU A 2 13.12 14.10 4.09
N GLU A 3 13.96 13.55 4.96
CA GLU A 3 13.57 12.71 6.09
C GLU A 3 12.67 13.43 7.12
N GLU A 4 12.95 14.70 7.41
CA GLU A 4 12.14 15.49 8.35
C GLU A 4 10.76 15.81 7.75
N GLU A 5 10.72 16.11 6.46
CA GLU A 5 9.46 16.29 5.75
C GLU A 5 8.66 14.99 5.69
N ARG A 6 9.33 13.85 5.46
CA ARG A 6 8.70 12.52 5.52
C ARG A 6 8.00 12.29 6.85
N GLN A 7 8.69 12.54 7.97
CA GLN A 7 8.11 12.35 9.31
C GLN A 7 6.96 13.32 9.59
N LEU A 8 7.02 14.55 9.09
CA LEU A 8 5.94 15.53 9.25
C LEU A 8 4.68 15.15 8.43
N LYS A 9 4.90 14.61 7.23
CA LYS A 9 3.84 14.27 6.27
C LYS A 9 3.28 12.87 6.49
N PHE A 10 4.06 11.97 7.09
CA PHE A 10 3.60 10.65 7.50
C PHE A 10 2.57 10.78 8.62
N LYS A 11 1.40 10.18 8.41
CA LYS A 11 0.27 10.22 9.34
C LYS A 11 -0.01 8.90 10.01
N GLY A 12 0.80 7.88 9.73
CA GLY A 12 0.72 6.56 10.33
C GLY A 12 0.26 5.50 9.34
N THR A 13 0.12 4.29 9.87
CA THR A 13 -0.22 3.09 9.12
C THR A 13 -1.61 2.62 9.51
N ALA A 14 -2.42 2.26 8.51
CA ALA A 14 -3.78 1.80 8.73
C ALA A 14 -4.14 0.66 7.77
N ARG A 15 -5.12 -0.14 8.19
CA ARG A 15 -5.81 -1.07 7.29
C ARG A 15 -6.89 -0.30 6.54
N ILE A 16 -6.91 -0.44 5.22
CA ILE A 16 -7.87 0.22 4.35
C ILE A 16 -8.44 -0.81 3.40
N SER A 17 -9.74 -0.77 3.14
CA SER A 17 -10.37 -1.65 2.15
C SER A 17 -9.78 -1.38 0.78
N LEU A 18 -9.51 -2.46 0.06
CA LEU A 18 -8.99 -2.44 -1.30
C LEU A 18 -9.88 -1.58 -2.19
N ASP A 19 -11.21 -1.59 -2.00
CA ASP A 19 -12.17 -0.82 -2.80
C ASP A 19 -11.94 0.68 -2.79
N VAL A 20 -11.37 1.22 -1.71
CA VAL A 20 -11.03 2.64 -1.60
C VAL A 20 -9.72 2.97 -2.33
N LEU A 21 -8.84 1.99 -2.52
CA LEU A 21 -7.52 2.19 -3.10
C LEU A 21 -7.61 2.35 -4.62
N LEU A 22 -7.17 3.51 -5.13
CA LEU A 22 -7.05 3.81 -6.54
C LEU A 22 -5.62 4.13 -6.94
N PHE A 23 -5.29 3.72 -8.16
CA PHE A 23 -4.00 3.99 -8.79
C PHE A 23 -4.21 4.91 -10.00
N ARG A 24 -3.41 5.98 -10.08
CA ARG A 24 -3.39 6.80 -11.29
C ARG A 24 -2.85 6.01 -12.48
N GLN A 25 -3.42 6.26 -13.66
CA GLN A 25 -2.94 5.66 -14.90
C GLN A 25 -1.54 6.17 -15.29
N ASP A 26 -1.20 7.42 -14.95
CA ASP A 26 0.10 8.06 -15.20
C ASP A 26 1.24 7.58 -14.27
N GLN A 27 1.14 6.40 -13.68
CA GLN A 27 2.26 5.86 -12.91
C GLN A 27 3.38 5.40 -13.85
N PRO A 28 4.65 5.63 -13.49
CA PRO A 28 5.80 5.31 -14.34
C PRO A 28 5.90 3.81 -14.67
N ARG A 29 5.26 2.95 -13.87
CA ARG A 29 5.25 1.50 -14.06
C ARG A 29 3.91 1.07 -14.65
N GLU A 30 3.94 0.62 -15.91
CA GLU A 30 2.75 0.11 -16.58
C GLU A 30 2.14 -1.09 -15.83
N TYR A 31 0.82 -1.07 -15.69
CA TYR A 31 0.10 -2.21 -15.15
C TYR A 31 0.29 -3.42 -16.06
N SER A 32 0.72 -4.54 -15.47
CA SER A 32 0.94 -5.79 -16.16
C SER A 32 0.11 -6.85 -15.49
N LYS A 33 -0.96 -7.28 -16.15
CA LYS A 33 -1.81 -8.35 -15.63
C LYS A 33 -1.02 -9.61 -15.28
N LYS A 34 0.00 -9.94 -16.08
CA LYS A 34 0.91 -11.07 -15.81
C LYS A 34 1.64 -10.96 -14.46
N GLN A 35 1.96 -9.75 -14.01
CA GLN A 35 2.58 -9.53 -12.69
C GLN A 35 1.55 -9.67 -11.57
N ALA A 36 0.31 -9.20 -11.77
CA ALA A 36 -0.77 -9.41 -10.81
C ALA A 36 -1.12 -10.91 -10.68
N ASP A 37 -1.33 -11.62 -11.79
CA ASP A 37 -1.60 -13.07 -11.80
C ASP A 37 -0.46 -13.86 -11.11
N PHE A 38 0.78 -13.43 -11.33
CA PHE A 38 1.94 -14.03 -10.68
C PHE A 38 1.91 -13.83 -9.16
N LEU A 39 1.61 -12.61 -8.69
CA LEU A 39 1.51 -12.32 -7.27
C LEU A 39 0.37 -13.13 -6.61
N VAL A 40 -0.74 -13.37 -7.32
CA VAL A 40 -1.81 -14.28 -6.86
C VAL A 40 -1.28 -15.70 -6.66
N ASP A 41 -0.49 -16.23 -7.59
CA ASP A 41 0.14 -17.55 -7.46
C ASP A 41 1.14 -17.60 -6.30
N CYS A 42 1.91 -16.53 -6.06
CA CYS A 42 2.74 -16.41 -4.86
C CYS A 42 1.91 -16.37 -3.58
N PHE A 43 0.80 -15.64 -3.55
CA PHE A 43 -0.10 -15.60 -2.38
C PHE A 43 -0.71 -16.97 -2.08
N GLN A 44 -1.00 -17.77 -3.12
CA GLN A 44 -1.47 -19.14 -2.98
C GLN A 44 -0.41 -20.09 -2.39
N LYS A 45 0.86 -19.91 -2.78
CA LYS A 45 1.97 -20.80 -2.38
C LYS A 45 2.59 -20.46 -1.04
N GLU A 46 2.83 -19.18 -0.80
CA GLU A 46 3.62 -18.67 0.34
C GLU A 46 2.73 -17.99 1.40
N GLY A 47 1.48 -17.66 1.04
CA GLY A 47 0.54 -16.92 1.88
C GLY A 47 0.50 -15.42 1.56
N CYS A 48 -0.62 -14.77 1.91
CA CYS A 48 -0.79 -13.32 1.73
C CYS A 48 -0.26 -12.56 2.96
N HIS A 49 1.03 -12.24 2.94
CA HIS A 49 1.70 -11.49 4.00
C HIS A 49 1.42 -9.99 3.86
N ARG A 50 0.46 -9.45 4.62
CA ARG A 50 0.08 -8.02 4.59
C ARG A 50 0.74 -7.17 5.68
N ALA A 51 1.45 -7.81 6.60
CA ALA A 51 2.07 -7.22 7.78
C ALA A 51 3.46 -6.59 7.60
N PRO A 52 4.34 -7.09 6.71
CA PRO A 52 5.69 -6.54 6.58
C PRO A 52 5.71 -5.18 5.87
N LEU A 53 6.60 -4.27 6.28
CA LEU A 53 6.76 -2.92 5.70
C LEU A 53 6.92 -2.93 4.17
N TYR A 54 7.68 -3.90 3.62
CA TYR A 54 7.87 -4.04 2.17
C TYR A 54 6.58 -4.42 1.41
N ASN A 55 5.52 -4.82 2.14
CA ASN A 55 4.20 -5.13 1.60
C ASN A 55 3.20 -4.00 1.84
N HIS A 56 3.59 -2.93 2.53
CA HIS A 56 2.73 -1.76 2.74
C HIS A 56 2.56 -0.99 1.44
N VAL A 57 1.45 -0.27 1.37
CA VAL A 57 1.14 0.57 0.21
C VAL A 57 1.21 2.02 0.62
N PRO A 58 2.14 2.81 0.06
CA PRO A 58 2.17 4.24 0.32
C PRO A 58 1.00 4.90 -0.42
N ALA A 59 0.20 5.69 0.29
CA ALA A 59 -0.93 6.40 -0.29
C ALA A 59 -1.01 7.84 0.21
N ILE A 60 -1.54 8.72 -0.64
CA ILE A 60 -1.70 10.14 -0.34
C ILE A 60 -3.14 10.46 0.05
N ILE A 61 -3.29 11.25 1.10
CA ILE A 61 -4.58 11.67 1.64
C ILE A 61 -4.58 13.16 1.97
N ASN A 62 -5.73 13.81 1.81
CA ASN A 62 -5.92 15.19 2.27
C ASN A 62 -6.16 15.22 3.79
N GLN A 63 -5.74 16.30 4.45
CA GLN A 63 -5.94 16.48 5.89
C GLN A 63 -7.42 16.37 6.29
N GLU A 64 -8.33 16.94 5.49
CA GLU A 64 -9.78 16.88 5.75
C GLU A 64 -10.33 15.45 5.66
N SER A 65 -9.90 14.68 4.67
CA SER A 65 -10.33 13.28 4.49
C SER A 65 -9.78 12.38 5.59
N LEU A 66 -8.54 12.63 6.01
CA LEU A 66 -7.93 11.93 7.14
C LEU A 66 -8.68 12.23 8.44
N ASP A 67 -8.99 13.49 8.70
CA ASP A 67 -9.74 13.89 9.90
C ASP A 67 -11.13 13.25 9.92
N ALA A 68 -11.84 13.25 8.79
CA ALA A 68 -13.12 12.58 8.66
C ALA A 68 -13.04 11.06 8.92
N ALA A 69 -11.98 10.39 8.44
CA ALA A 69 -11.75 8.97 8.70
C ALA A 69 -11.43 8.70 10.18
N LEU A 70 -10.61 9.55 10.79
CA LEU A 70 -10.27 9.48 12.22
C LEU A 70 -11.48 9.71 13.12
N GLN A 71 -12.34 10.69 12.78
CA GLN A 71 -13.59 10.95 13.49
C GLN A 71 -14.54 9.75 13.44
N ARG A 72 -14.65 9.07 12.28
CA ARG A 72 -15.45 7.84 12.14
C ARG A 72 -14.86 6.68 12.92
N PHE A 73 -13.54 6.51 12.88
CA PHE A 73 -12.83 5.52 13.65
C PHE A 73 -12.92 5.78 15.16
N GLY A 74 -13.19 7.03 15.58
CA GLY A 74 -13.23 7.42 16.99
C GLY A 74 -11.85 7.53 17.62
N GLY A 75 -10.81 7.80 16.81
CA GLY A 75 -9.43 7.87 17.24
C GLY A 75 -8.70 9.12 16.76
N THR A 76 -7.42 9.22 17.10
CA THR A 76 -6.51 10.30 16.66
C THR A 76 -5.46 9.76 15.71
N ALA A 77 -4.79 10.65 14.98
CA ALA A 77 -3.64 10.28 14.14
C ALA A 77 -2.52 9.59 14.95
N ASP A 78 -2.43 9.88 16.24
CA ASP A 78 -1.51 9.21 17.16
C ASP A 78 -1.76 7.69 17.18
N ASN A 79 -3.02 7.24 17.19
CA ASN A 79 -3.35 5.81 17.14
C ASN A 79 -2.85 5.10 15.87
N LEU A 80 -2.68 5.83 14.76
CA LEU A 80 -2.10 5.30 13.52
C LEU A 80 -0.57 5.18 13.62
N LEU A 81 0.07 6.01 14.46
CA LEU A 81 1.51 6.06 14.70
C LEU A 81 1.96 5.14 15.83
N THR A 82 1.11 4.92 16.84
CA THR A 82 1.45 4.08 18.00
C THR A 82 1.28 2.58 17.70
N ASN A 83 0.35 2.22 16.82
CA ASN A 83 0.07 0.82 16.45
C ASN A 83 0.98 0.31 15.33
N ASN A 84 2.29 0.53 15.45
CA ASN A 84 3.28 0.17 14.43
C ASN A 84 3.58 -1.33 14.32
N GLU A 85 3.03 -2.17 15.20
CA GLU A 85 3.25 -3.62 15.19
C GLU A 85 2.03 -4.39 14.67
N ALA A 86 2.21 -5.06 13.54
CA ALA A 86 1.26 -6.05 13.04
C ALA A 86 0.98 -7.09 14.14
N PRO A 87 -0.28 -7.49 14.38
CA PRO A 87 -1.47 -7.29 13.55
C PRO A 87 -2.42 -6.15 14.00
N ASN A 88 -1.99 -5.24 14.87
CA ASN A 88 -2.88 -4.30 15.57
C ASN A 88 -3.18 -3.00 14.83
N TYR A 89 -2.97 -2.95 13.51
CA TYR A 89 -3.26 -1.74 12.74
C TYR A 89 -4.77 -1.38 12.80
N PRO A 90 -5.14 -0.11 13.00
CA PRO A 90 -6.53 0.30 12.99
C PRO A 90 -7.12 0.20 11.57
N LEU A 91 -8.40 -0.20 11.45
CA LEU A 91 -9.14 -0.20 10.19
C LEU A 91 -9.76 1.18 9.98
N LEU A 92 -9.34 1.88 8.93
CA LEU A 92 -9.93 3.16 8.55
C LEU A 92 -11.01 2.94 7.48
N GLU A 93 -12.23 3.31 7.83
CA GLU A 93 -13.36 3.27 6.93
C GLU A 93 -13.60 4.62 6.28
N PHE A 94 -13.68 4.63 4.96
CA PHE A 94 -13.96 5.81 4.16
C PHE A 94 -15.39 5.79 3.65
N PRO A 95 -16.00 6.96 3.38
CA PRO A 95 -17.33 7.01 2.80
C PRO A 95 -17.36 6.34 1.41
N THR A 96 -18.50 5.74 1.06
CA THR A 96 -18.68 5.09 -0.24
C THR A 96 -18.43 6.08 -1.38
N GLY A 97 -17.59 5.69 -2.34
CA GLY A 97 -17.16 6.55 -3.46
C GLY A 97 -15.97 7.46 -3.15
N PHE A 98 -15.42 7.39 -1.93
CA PHE A 98 -14.10 7.96 -1.66
C PHE A 98 -13.02 7.09 -2.29
N HIS A 99 -11.99 7.75 -2.79
CA HIS A 99 -10.85 7.05 -3.38
C HIS A 99 -9.55 7.63 -2.84
N LEU A 100 -8.68 6.74 -2.40
CA LEU A 100 -7.36 7.05 -1.88
C LEU A 100 -6.33 6.80 -2.97
N GLU A 101 -5.56 7.82 -3.31
CA GLU A 101 -4.54 7.69 -4.36
C GLU A 101 -3.30 6.98 -3.81
N CYS A 102 -3.06 5.77 -4.28
CA CYS A 102 -1.87 4.99 -3.96
C CYS A 102 -0.71 5.37 -4.88
N LEU A 103 0.49 5.49 -4.31
CA LEU A 103 1.71 5.87 -5.02
C LEU A 103 2.40 4.68 -5.68
N HIS A 104 2.32 3.49 -5.07
CA HIS A 104 2.99 2.28 -5.55
C HIS A 104 2.19 1.02 -5.18
N SER A 105 2.61 -0.14 -5.68
CA SER A 105 2.12 -1.48 -5.33
C SER A 105 0.79 -1.83 -5.99
N ARG A 106 0.55 -1.28 -7.19
CA ARG A 106 -0.65 -1.53 -8.00
C ARG A 106 -0.87 -3.01 -8.28
N HIS A 107 0.13 -3.73 -8.77
CA HIS A 107 -0.03 -5.16 -9.10
C HIS A 107 -0.38 -5.99 -7.87
N ARG A 108 0.09 -5.57 -6.69
CA ARG A 108 -0.13 -6.23 -5.41
C ARG A 108 -1.54 -6.01 -4.87
N ILE A 109 -2.06 -4.79 -4.98
CA ILE A 109 -3.45 -4.49 -4.66
C ILE A 109 -4.40 -5.19 -5.63
N GLU A 110 -4.11 -5.19 -6.93
CA GLU A 110 -4.90 -5.92 -7.92
C GLU A 110 -4.89 -7.44 -7.66
N ALA A 111 -3.71 -8.02 -7.40
CA ALA A 111 -3.60 -9.41 -6.98
C ALA A 111 -4.35 -9.68 -5.67
N GLY A 112 -4.27 -8.74 -4.71
CA GLY A 112 -5.02 -8.80 -3.47
C GLY A 112 -6.53 -8.79 -3.72
N ARG A 113 -7.04 -7.97 -4.64
CA ARG A 113 -8.46 -7.93 -5.02
C ARG A 113 -8.93 -9.24 -5.64
N GLU A 114 -8.08 -9.91 -6.41
CA GLU A 114 -8.40 -11.21 -7.02
C GLU A 114 -8.28 -12.39 -6.02
N PHE A 115 -7.31 -12.32 -5.10
CA PHE A 115 -7.01 -13.42 -4.18
C PHE A 115 -7.78 -13.36 -2.86
N LEU A 116 -7.99 -12.16 -2.31
CA LEU A 116 -8.60 -11.97 -0.99
C LEU A 116 -10.12 -12.14 -1.07
N HIS A 117 -10.67 -12.73 -0.01
CA HIS A 117 -12.12 -12.86 0.12
C HIS A 117 -12.73 -11.48 0.39
N PRO A 118 -13.93 -11.16 -0.12
CA PRO A 118 -14.62 -9.86 0.12
C PRO A 118 -15.00 -9.56 1.59
N ARG A 119 -14.58 -10.40 2.54
CA ARG A 119 -14.70 -10.14 3.99
C ARG A 119 -13.37 -9.75 4.63
N ASP A 120 -12.27 -9.90 3.89
CA ASP A 120 -10.89 -9.73 4.33
C ASP A 120 -10.10 -8.91 3.30
N ASP A 121 -10.82 -8.07 2.56
CA ASP A 121 -10.38 -7.24 1.43
C ASP A 121 -9.68 -5.96 1.90
N TRP A 122 -8.87 -6.05 2.96
CA TRP A 122 -8.09 -4.92 3.44
C TRP A 122 -6.61 -5.10 3.15
N TRP A 123 -5.94 -3.96 3.00
CA TRP A 123 -4.50 -3.87 2.86
C TRP A 123 -3.91 -2.88 3.85
N THR A 124 -2.64 -3.09 4.21
CA THR A 124 -1.90 -2.18 5.09
C THR A 124 -1.34 -1.03 4.28
N VAL A 125 -1.75 0.18 4.62
CA VAL A 125 -1.47 1.40 3.86
C VAL A 125 -0.78 2.41 4.76
N ASP A 126 0.31 2.97 4.25
CA ASP A 126 1.05 4.05 4.88
C ASP A 126 0.52 5.38 4.34
N LEU A 127 -0.04 6.20 5.24
CA LEU A 127 -0.73 7.43 4.87
C LEU A 127 0.21 8.63 4.91
N TYR A 128 0.26 9.35 3.79
CA TYR A 128 1.01 10.59 3.63
C TYR A 128 0.08 11.74 3.26
N LEU A 129 0.34 12.95 3.79
CA LEU A 129 -0.44 14.12 3.37
C LEU A 129 -0.17 14.49 1.92
N LEU A 130 -1.21 14.83 1.16
CA LEU A 130 -1.12 15.20 -0.27
C LEU A 130 -0.13 16.34 -0.58
N ASP A 131 0.16 17.20 0.39
CA ASP A 131 1.14 18.29 0.31
C ASP A 131 2.60 17.78 0.38
N LEU A 132 2.93 16.67 -0.30
CA LEU A 132 4.31 16.16 -0.42
C LEU A 132 5.07 16.99 -1.44
N ASN A 133 6.33 17.30 -1.17
CA ASN A 133 7.22 17.78 -2.21
C ASN A 133 7.38 16.70 -3.31
N ILE A 134 7.52 17.13 -4.56
CA ILE A 134 7.69 16.26 -5.73
C ILE A 134 8.93 15.36 -5.54
N ASP A 135 10.00 15.91 -4.96
CA ASP A 135 11.21 15.16 -4.62
C ASP A 135 10.90 14.01 -3.64
N LEU A 136 10.12 14.29 -2.59
CA LEU A 136 9.72 13.30 -1.60
C LEU A 136 8.81 12.22 -2.20
N LYS A 137 7.86 12.63 -3.06
CA LYS A 137 6.98 11.69 -3.78
C LYS A 137 7.81 10.74 -4.65
N THR A 138 8.82 11.26 -5.32
CA THR A 138 9.71 10.47 -6.18
C THR A 138 10.57 9.52 -5.35
N CYS A 139 11.18 10.01 -4.26
CA CYS A 139 11.94 9.16 -3.33
C CYS A 139 11.07 8.02 -2.76
N LEU A 140 9.84 8.31 -2.30
CA LEU A 140 8.94 7.27 -1.79
C LEU A 140 8.63 6.21 -2.85
N VAL A 141 8.35 6.62 -4.09
CA VAL A 141 8.11 5.67 -5.18
C VAL A 141 9.35 4.82 -5.45
N GLU A 142 10.54 5.40 -5.47
CA GLU A 142 11.80 4.69 -5.71
C GLU A 142 12.20 3.77 -4.54
N GLU A 143 12.06 4.22 -3.30
CA GLU A 143 12.34 3.42 -2.10
C GLU A 143 11.42 2.20 -2.04
N TYR A 144 10.10 2.39 -2.14
CA TYR A 144 9.15 1.27 -2.14
C TYR A 144 9.33 0.36 -3.37
N SER A 145 9.78 0.90 -4.51
CA SER A 145 10.14 0.07 -5.67
C SER A 145 11.39 -0.79 -5.43
N ASN A 146 12.37 -0.24 -4.70
CA ASN A 146 13.60 -0.95 -4.35
C ASN A 146 13.40 -1.93 -3.18
N GLU A 147 12.44 -1.66 -2.30
CA GLU A 147 11.99 -2.54 -1.22
C GLU A 147 11.07 -3.65 -1.74
N GLU A 148 10.32 -3.40 -2.82
CA GLU A 148 9.71 -4.39 -3.71
C GLU A 148 10.80 -5.13 -4.53
N LYS A 149 11.90 -5.50 -3.88
CA LYS A 149 12.75 -6.58 -4.37
C LYS A 149 11.84 -7.78 -4.60
N PRO A 150 11.96 -8.45 -5.75
CA PRO A 150 11.14 -9.60 -6.06
C PRO A 150 11.21 -10.55 -4.87
N SER A 151 10.06 -10.97 -4.36
CA SER A 151 10.00 -12.02 -3.33
C SER A 151 10.81 -13.23 -3.81
N ASP A 152 11.35 -14.05 -2.91
CA ASP A 152 12.09 -15.26 -3.31
C ASP A 152 11.30 -16.12 -4.31
N GLY A 153 9.95 -16.14 -4.23
CA GLY A 153 9.07 -16.71 -5.25
C GLY A 153 9.14 -16.05 -6.64
N GLU A 154 9.18 -14.71 -6.71
CA GLU A 154 9.38 -13.94 -7.96
C GLU A 154 10.77 -14.16 -8.56
N ILE A 155 11.81 -14.20 -7.72
CA ILE A 155 13.18 -14.49 -8.14
C ILE A 155 13.25 -15.90 -8.70
N TYR A 156 12.71 -16.88 -7.97
CA TYR A 156 12.75 -18.28 -8.35
C TYR A 156 11.95 -18.56 -9.63
N TYR A 157 10.79 -17.91 -9.83
CA TYR A 157 10.03 -18.02 -11.06
C TYR A 157 10.75 -17.37 -12.27
N LYS A 158 11.35 -16.19 -12.08
CA LYS A 158 12.17 -15.57 -13.13
C LYS A 158 13.36 -16.46 -13.49
N MET A 159 14.08 -16.99 -12.51
CA MET A 159 15.18 -17.94 -12.74
C MET A 159 14.71 -19.20 -13.51
N ARG A 160 13.54 -19.75 -13.18
CA ARG A 160 12.95 -20.88 -13.93
C ARG A 160 12.57 -20.54 -15.37
N ARG A 161 12.23 -19.29 -15.69
CA ARG A 161 11.92 -18.85 -17.07
C ARG A 161 13.16 -18.52 -17.91
N TYR A 162 14.32 -18.30 -17.31
CA TYR A 162 15.58 -18.00 -18.03
C TYR A 162 16.53 -19.20 -18.15
N HIS A 163 16.14 -20.39 -17.74
CA HIS A 163 16.80 -21.63 -18.17
C HIS A 163 16.20 -22.10 -19.51
N PHE A 164 16.64 -21.48 -20.60
CA PHE A 164 16.70 -22.11 -21.93
C PHE A 164 17.79 -21.44 -22.76
#